data_AF-A0A519ZDC9-F1
#
_entry.id   AF-A0A519ZDC9-F1
#
_cell.length_a   1.000
_cell.length_b   1.000
_cell.length_c   1.000
_cell.angle_alpha   90.00
_cell.angle_beta   90.00
_cell.angle_gamma   90.00
#
_symmetry.space_group_name_H-M   'P 1'
#
loop_
_entity.id
_entity.type
_entity.pdbx_description
1 polymer ?
#
loop_
_entity_poly.entity_id
_entity_poly.type
_entity_poly.pdbx_seq_one_letter_code
_entity_poly.pdbx_strand_id
1 'polypeptide(L)'
;MVMEWSTDSAPPAQRFDRWREACCEHVYALTPQRRARDPFQGAIRRRQLGTLDVNDIVCDGHLVQRREQDIGERPSDTYYLYLQRRGRAW
;
A
#
# COMPACT_ATOMS: atom_id res chain seq x y z
N MET A 1 6.04 18.24 2.58
CA MET A 1 6.08 17.39 3.78
C MET A 1 6.38 15.96 3.35
N VAL A 2 7.17 15.21 4.13
CA VAL A 2 7.48 13.80 3.86
C VAL A 2 6.88 12.96 5.00
N MET A 3 6.22 11.88 4.64
CA MET A 3 5.68 10.88 5.58
C MET A 3 6.44 9.58 5.37
N GLU A 4 6.86 8.95 6.46
CA GLU A 4 7.49 7.63 6.47
C GLU A 4 6.69 6.70 7.37
N TRP A 5 6.45 5.49 6.88
CA TRP A 5 5.71 4.47 7.61
C TRP A 5 6.33 3.10 7.31
N SER A 6 6.46 2.25 8.33
CA SER A 6 7.00 0.89 8.22
C SER A 6 6.29 -0.09 9.16
N THR A 7 6.19 -1.35 8.74
CA THR A 7 5.73 -2.46 9.56
C THR A 7 6.70 -2.87 10.68
N ASP A 8 7.93 -2.33 10.70
CA ASP A 8 8.96 -2.76 11.65
C ASP A 8 8.58 -2.53 13.11
N SER A 9 7.77 -1.49 13.38
CA SER A 9 7.27 -1.18 14.72
C SER A 9 6.13 -2.10 15.18
N ALA A 10 5.54 -2.89 14.28
CA ALA A 10 4.43 -3.77 14.59
C ALA A 10 4.91 -5.20 14.93
N PRO A 11 4.23 -5.90 15.87
CA PRO A 11 4.46 -7.31 16.13
C PRO A 11 4.32 -8.13 14.84
N PRO A 12 5.20 -9.14 14.58
CA PRO A 12 5.21 -9.91 13.33
C PRO A 12 3.84 -10.41 12.88
N ALA A 13 3.02 -10.89 13.82
CA ALA A 13 1.68 -11.42 13.56
C ALA A 13 0.66 -10.36 13.08
N GLN A 14 0.90 -9.07 13.34
CA GLN A 14 -0.01 -7.97 13.01
C GLN A 14 0.47 -7.15 11.81
N ARG A 15 1.68 -7.40 11.30
CA ARG A 15 2.31 -6.55 10.28
C ARG A 15 1.48 -6.42 9.01
N PHE A 16 0.85 -7.51 8.57
CA PHE A 16 0.03 -7.46 7.36
C PHE A 16 -1.29 -6.69 7.56
N ASP A 17 -1.93 -6.82 8.72
CA ASP A 17 -3.15 -6.04 9.01
C ASP A 17 -2.82 -4.54 9.08
N ARG A 18 -1.71 -4.18 9.73
CA ARG A 18 -1.19 -2.81 9.75
C ARG A 18 -0.81 -2.29 8.36
N TRP A 19 -0.22 -3.14 7.52
CA TRP A 19 0.07 -2.82 6.13
C TRP A 19 -1.21 -2.49 5.35
N ARG A 20 -2.24 -3.34 5.48
CA ARG A 20 -3.53 -3.13 4.81
C ARG A 20 -4.16 -1.79 5.20
N GLU A 21 -4.13 -1.44 6.49
CA GLU A 21 -4.61 -0.15 7.00
C GLU A 21 -3.83 1.02 6.37
N ALA A 22 -2.49 0.98 6.43
CA ALA A 22 -1.65 2.06 5.92
C ALA A 22 -1.78 2.26 4.40
N CYS A 23 -1.92 1.18 3.65
CA CYS A 23 -2.22 1.22 2.22
C CYS A 23 -3.52 1.99 1.93
N CYS A 24 -4.60 1.64 2.64
CA CYS A 24 -5.90 2.31 2.50
C CYS A 24 -5.84 3.79 2.87
N GLU A 25 -5.04 4.17 3.87
CA GLU A 25 -4.97 5.56 4.35
C GLU A 25 -4.07 6.44 3.50
N HIS A 26 -2.96 5.89 2.99
CA HIS A 26 -1.87 6.73 2.47
C HIS A 26 -1.60 6.56 0.99
N VAL A 27 -1.97 5.43 0.40
CA VAL A 27 -1.51 5.07 -0.94
C VAL A 27 -2.66 4.89 -1.92
N TYR A 28 -3.62 4.03 -1.62
CA TYR A 28 -4.68 3.69 -2.57
C TYR A 28 -5.96 3.22 -1.89
N ALA A 29 -7.11 3.49 -2.51
CA ALA A 29 -8.42 3.02 -2.08
C ALA A 29 -8.67 1.56 -2.54
N LEU A 30 -7.89 0.62 -2.01
CA LEU A 30 -8.02 -0.81 -2.28
C LEU A 30 -7.58 -1.63 -1.07
N THR A 31 -8.01 -2.89 -1.01
CA THR A 31 -7.77 -3.75 0.15
C THR A 31 -6.75 -4.85 -0.18
N PRO A 32 -5.47 -4.72 0.25
CA PRO A 32 -4.48 -5.78 0.13
C PRO A 32 -4.93 -7.10 0.75
N GLN A 33 -4.63 -8.21 0.07
CA GLN A 33 -4.85 -9.57 0.55
C GLN A 33 -3.56 -10.37 0.52
N ARG A 34 -3.37 -11.27 1.48
CA ARG A 34 -2.21 -12.15 1.50
C ARG A 34 -2.62 -13.57 1.88
N ARG A 35 -2.07 -14.53 1.15
CA ARG A 35 -2.29 -15.98 1.39
C ARG A 35 -1.21 -16.58 2.29
N ALA A 36 0.00 -16.03 2.27
CA ALA A 36 1.13 -16.48 3.09
C ALA A 36 0.97 -16.07 4.57
N ARG A 37 1.43 -16.94 5.48
CA ARG A 37 1.37 -16.72 6.94
C ARG A 37 2.69 -16.23 7.55
N ASP A 38 3.74 -16.09 6.75
CA ASP A 38 5.03 -15.60 7.22
C ASP A 38 4.95 -14.14 7.69
N PRO A 39 5.87 -13.65 8.53
CA PRO A 39 5.95 -12.22 8.84
C PRO A 39 5.99 -11.39 7.56
N PHE A 40 5.20 -10.32 7.51
CA PHE A 40 5.16 -9.40 6.38
C PHE A 40 6.09 -8.21 6.66
N GLN A 41 6.82 -7.77 5.65
CA GLN A 41 7.60 -6.53 5.67
C GLN A 41 7.08 -5.56 4.60
N GLY A 42 6.89 -4.31 5.00
CA GLY A 42 6.50 -3.24 4.11
C GLY A 42 6.84 -1.86 4.66
N ALA A 43 7.21 -0.96 3.77
CA ALA A 43 7.49 0.43 4.05
C ALA A 43 6.94 1.34 2.95
N ILE A 44 6.42 2.50 3.36
CA ILE A 44 5.86 3.53 2.50
C ILE A 44 6.56 4.84 2.84
N ARG A 45 7.09 5.51 1.82
CA ARG A 45 7.53 6.90 1.91
C ARG A 45 6.69 7.73 0.95
N ARG A 46 5.94 8.68 1.50
CA ARG A 46 5.09 9.58 0.71
C ARG A 46 5.64 10.99 0.75
N ARG A 47 5.59 11.65 -0.41
CA ARG A 47 5.82 13.10 -0.55
C ARG A 47 4.79 13.68 -1.50
N GLN A 48 4.45 14.94 -1.27
CA GLN A 48 3.51 15.67 -2.11
C GLN A 48 4.27 16.73 -2.93
N LEU A 49 3.97 16.78 -4.23
CA LEU A 49 4.47 17.77 -5.19
C LEU A 49 3.27 18.51 -5.80
N GLY A 50 2.83 19.59 -5.17
CA GLY A 50 1.56 20.25 -5.53
C GLY A 50 0.38 19.32 -5.26
N THR A 51 -0.37 18.96 -6.29
CA THR A 51 -1.48 18.00 -6.20
C THR A 51 -1.05 16.55 -6.46
N LEU A 52 0.20 16.32 -6.87
CA LEU A 52 0.73 14.98 -7.15
C LEU A 52 1.24 14.32 -5.87
N ASP A 53 0.73 13.14 -5.57
CA ASP A 53 1.29 12.25 -4.57
C ASP A 53 2.35 11.33 -5.19
N VAL A 54 3.55 11.34 -4.60
CA VAL A 54 4.62 10.44 -4.98
C VAL A 54 4.90 9.49 -3.82
N ASN A 55 4.63 8.21 -4.07
CA ASN A 55 4.79 7.13 -3.11
C ASN A 55 5.94 6.21 -3.53
N ASP A 56 6.95 6.08 -2.67
CA ASP A 56 7.95 5.02 -2.77
C ASP A 56 7.53 3.87 -1.86
N ILE A 57 7.37 2.68 -2.45
CA ILE A 57 6.81 1.51 -1.77
C ILE A 57 7.78 0.34 -1.91
N VAL A 58 8.09 -0.30 -0.79
CA VAL A 58 8.85 -1.56 -0.74
C VAL A 58 8.07 -2.51 0.16
N CYS A 59 7.77 -3.70 -0.32
CA CYS A 59 6.98 -4.67 0.44
C CYS A 59 7.17 -6.10 -0.07
N ASP A 60 6.78 -7.05 0.77
CA ASP A 60 6.65 -8.45 0.37
C ASP A 60 5.48 -8.66 -0.60
N GLY A 61 5.57 -9.75 -1.37
CA GLY A 61 4.53 -10.15 -2.32
C GLY A 61 3.17 -10.36 -1.64
N HIS A 62 2.15 -9.73 -2.21
CA HIS A 62 0.76 -9.85 -1.79
C HIS A 62 -0.18 -9.56 -2.98
N LEU A 63 -1.46 -9.88 -2.84
CA LEU A 63 -2.48 -9.62 -3.85
C LEU A 63 -3.05 -8.22 -3.64
N VAL A 64 -3.07 -7.44 -4.71
CA VAL A 64 -3.70 -6.12 -4.76
C VAL A 64 -4.82 -6.18 -5.79
N GLN A 65 -6.06 -5.94 -5.33
CA GLN A 65 -7.22 -5.88 -6.19
C GLN A 65 -8.14 -4.77 -5.70
N ARG A 66 -8.54 -3.88 -6.61
CA ARG A 66 -9.58 -2.89 -6.35
C ARG A 66 -10.93 -3.52 -6.68
N ARG A 67 -11.68 -3.91 -5.64
CA ARG A 67 -12.99 -4.56 -5.77
C ARG A 67 -14.08 -3.52 -5.91
N GLU A 68 -15.27 -3.94 -6.36
CA GLU A 68 -16.43 -3.06 -6.48
C GLU A 68 -16.78 -2.38 -5.15
N GLN A 69 -16.66 -3.10 -4.02
CA GLN A 69 -16.84 -2.53 -2.70
C GLN A 69 -15.84 -1.38 -2.42
N ASP A 70 -14.56 -1.56 -2.78
CA ASP A 70 -13.55 -0.52 -2.57
C ASP A 70 -13.84 0.73 -3.44
N ILE A 71 -14.40 0.53 -4.64
CA ILE A 71 -14.85 1.62 -5.54
C ILE A 71 -16.08 2.34 -4.97
N GLY A 72 -17.06 1.58 -4.45
CA GLY A 72 -18.28 2.13 -3.87
C GLY A 72 -18.01 2.92 -2.59
N GLU A 73 -17.12 2.42 -1.73
CA GLU A 73 -16.73 3.11 -0.48
C GLU A 73 -15.87 4.35 -0.74
N ARG A 74 -15.01 4.30 -1.76
CA ARG A 74 -14.09 5.40 -2.11
C ARG A 74 -13.98 5.59 -3.63
N PRO A 75 -14.98 6.26 -4.24
CA PRO A 75 -14.90 6.65 -5.64
C PRO A 75 -13.78 7.67 -5.81
N SER A 76 -13.01 7.53 -6.88
CA SER A 76 -11.91 8.45 -7.20
C SER A 76 -11.60 8.36 -8.69
N ASP A 77 -11.37 9.51 -9.29
CA ASP A 77 -10.92 9.74 -10.67
C ASP A 77 -9.40 9.86 -10.79
N THR A 78 -8.67 9.63 -9.70
CA THR A 78 -7.21 9.72 -9.67
C THR A 78 -6.56 8.58 -10.43
N TYR A 79 -5.61 8.93 -11.30
CA TYR A 79 -4.77 7.97 -12.01
C TYR A 79 -3.56 7.59 -11.17
N TYR A 80 -3.28 6.29 -11.12
CA TYR A 80 -2.09 5.73 -10.48
C TYR A 80 -1.09 5.30 -11.55
N LEU A 81 0.11 5.86 -11.51
CA LEU A 81 1.22 5.50 -12.37
C LEU A 81 2.26 4.77 -11.52
N TYR A 82 2.63 3.56 -11.93
CA TYR A 82 3.57 2.71 -11.22
C TYR A 82 4.85 2.52 -12.04
N LEU A 83 5.99 2.70 -11.38
CA LEU A 83 7.29 2.27 -11.90
C LEU A 83 7.82 1.13 -11.03
N GLN A 84 7.83 -0.09 -11.58
CA GLN A 84 8.39 -1.24 -10.89
C GLN A 84 9.92 -1.20 -10.93
N ARG A 85 10.55 -0.98 -9.76
CA ARG A 85 12.03 -0.94 -9.66
C ARG A 85 12.66 -2.33 -9.46
N ARG A 86 11.96 -3.25 -8.80
CA ARG A 86 12.38 -4.62 -8.50
C ARG A 86 11.16 -5.52 -8.33
N GLY A 87 11.26 -6.82 -8.57
CA GLY A 87 10.10 -7.73 -8.47
C GLY A 87 9.19 -7.64 -9.69
N ARG A 88 7.94 -8.12 -9.55
CA ARG A 88 6.94 -8.17 -10.63
C ARG A 88 5.55 -7.89 -10.06
N ALA A 89 4.72 -7.22 -10.86
CA ALA A 89 3.30 -7.03 -10.61
C ALA A 89 2.54 -7.54 -11.84
N TRP A 90 1.38 -8.17 -11.63
CA TRP A 90 0.49 -8.71 -12.67
C TRP A 90 -0.96 -8.39 -12.34
#